data_AF-A0A5R1Z0G3-F1
#
_entry.id   AF-A0A5R1Z0G3-F1
#
_cell.length_a   1.000
_cell.length_b   1.000
_cell.length_c   1.000
_cell.angle_alpha   90.00
_cell.angle_beta   90.00
_cell.angle_gamma   90.00
#
_symmetry.space_group_name_H-M   'P 1'
#
loop_
_entity.id
_entity.type
_entity.pdbx_description
1 polymer ?
#
loop_
_entity_poly.entity_id
_entity_poly.type
_entity_poly.pdbx_seq_one_letter_code
_entity_poly.pdbx_strand_id
1 'polypeptide(L)' 'NIELVNDSGIPDDNLTNNVRPHFQVKVPTDVNEVRLSIDGGKTWFNATQSATPGVWDYTWLADVGEG' A
#
# COMPACT_ATOMS: atom_id res chain seq x y z
N ASN A 1 7.39 3.05 -8.18
CA ASN A 1 6.71 1.77 -8.46
C ASN A 1 5.81 1.45 -7.28
N ILE A 2 4.61 0.90 -7.51
CA ILE A 2 3.71 0.41 -6.45
C ILE A 2 3.53 -1.09 -6.66
N GLU A 3 3.63 -1.87 -5.60
CA GLU A 3 3.56 -3.33 -5.63
C GLU A 3 2.65 -3.84 -4.51
N LEU A 4 1.74 -4.76 -4.84
CA LEU A 4 0.97 -5.51 -3.85
C LEU A 4 1.76 -6.78 -3.50
N VAL A 5 2.30 -6.85 -2.29
CA VAL A 5 3.29 -7.90 -1.93
C VAL A 5 2.68 -9.17 -1.34
N ASN A 6 1.39 -9.14 -1.00
CA ASN A 6 0.67 -10.26 -0.37
C ASN A 6 -0.59 -10.65 -1.16
N ASP A 7 -0.49 -10.56 -2.48
CA ASP A 7 -1.59 -10.86 -3.38
C ASP A 7 -2.09 -12.31 -3.27
N SER A 8 -3.38 -12.49 -3.45
CA SER A 8 -4.07 -13.77 -3.37
C SER A 8 -5.32 -13.74 -4.23
N GLY A 9 -5.64 -14.84 -4.92
CA GLY A 9 -6.76 -14.90 -5.86
C GLY A 9 -6.27 -15.21 -7.27
N ILE A 10 -6.81 -14.50 -8.26
CA ILE A 10 -6.43 -14.68 -9.66
C ILE A 10 -5.26 -13.74 -9.97
N PRO A 11 -4.12 -14.24 -10.48
CA PRO A 11 -3.03 -13.37 -10.88
C PRO A 11 -3.45 -12.37 -11.98
N ASP A 12 -2.85 -11.18 -11.95
CA ASP A 12 -2.95 -10.14 -12.99
C ASP A 12 -4.35 -9.55 -13.23
N ASP A 13 -5.31 -9.74 -12.32
CA ASP A 13 -6.65 -9.12 -12.41
C ASP A 13 -6.78 -7.80 -11.60
N ASN A 14 -5.74 -7.42 -10.86
CA ASN A 14 -5.70 -6.29 -9.93
C ASN A 14 -6.66 -6.40 -8.74
N LEU A 15 -7.14 -7.60 -8.42
CA LEU A 15 -7.97 -7.90 -7.26
C LEU A 15 -7.19 -8.77 -6.28
N THR A 16 -7.57 -8.71 -5.01
CA THR A 16 -6.96 -9.55 -3.98
C THR A 16 -7.99 -10.01 -2.97
N ASN A 17 -7.92 -11.29 -2.58
CA ASN A 17 -8.75 -11.86 -1.52
C ASN A 17 -8.23 -11.55 -0.11
N ASN A 18 -7.11 -10.81 -0.01
CA ASN A 18 -6.52 -10.44 1.26
C ASN A 18 -7.24 -9.22 1.84
N VAL A 19 -7.93 -9.40 2.97
CA VAL A 19 -8.65 -8.30 3.66
C VAL A 19 -7.71 -7.25 4.27
N ARG A 20 -6.39 -7.49 4.25
CA ARG A 20 -5.33 -6.55 4.65
C ARG A 20 -4.23 -6.48 3.59
N PRO A 21 -4.49 -5.85 2.43
CA PRO A 21 -3.51 -5.81 1.35
C PRO A 21 -2.26 -5.00 1.71
N HIS A 22 -1.07 -5.57 1.58
CA HIS A 22 0.18 -4.88 1.89
C HIS A 22 0.76 -4.30 0.61
N PHE A 23 0.84 -2.98 0.56
CA PHE A 23 1.49 -2.27 -0.54
C PHE A 23 2.90 -1.85 -0.16
N GLN A 24 3.82 -2.03 -1.11
CA GLN A 24 5.15 -1.44 -1.06
C GLN A 24 5.28 -0.40 -2.17
N VAL A 25 5.78 0.79 -1.81
CA VAL A 25 5.98 1.90 -2.74
C VAL A 25 7.46 2.25 -2.78
N LYS A 26 8.01 2.30 -3.99
CA LYS A 26 9.37 2.79 -4.26
C LYS A 26 9.32 4.21 -4.80
N VAL A 27 9.96 5.12 -4.07
CA VAL A 27 10.08 6.56 -4.34
C VAL A 27 11.56 6.98 -4.29
N PRO A 28 11.92 8.17 -4.83
CA PRO A 28 13.23 8.75 -4.60
C PRO A 28 13.60 8.89 -3.11
N THR A 29 14.89 8.80 -2.80
CA THR A 29 15.37 8.77 -1.40
C THR A 29 15.22 10.10 -0.66
N ASP A 30 14.99 11.20 -1.37
CA ASP A 30 14.76 12.54 -0.83
C ASP A 30 13.28 12.82 -0.47
N VAL A 31 12.40 11.83 -0.63
CA VAL A 31 11.00 11.92 -0.20
C VAL A 31 10.90 11.83 1.32
N ASN A 32 10.19 12.80 1.91
CA ASN A 32 10.01 12.90 3.37
C ASN A 32 8.74 12.20 3.89
N GLU A 33 7.72 12.03 3.05
CA GLU A 33 6.42 11.47 3.46
C GLU A 33 5.74 10.78 2.27
N VAL A 34 5.13 9.62 2.54
CA VAL A 34 4.25 8.91 1.60
C VAL A 34 2.91 8.67 2.30
N ARG A 35 1.80 8.97 1.61
CA ARG A 35 0.44 8.74 2.11
C ARG A 35 -0.40 7.99 1.09
N LEU A 36 -1.29 7.12 1.57
CA LEU A 36 -2.22 6.35 0.76
C LEU A 36 -3.66 6.82 1.00
N SER A 37 -4.44 6.86 -0.07
CA SER A 37 -5.90 7.02 -0.02
C SER A 37 -6.56 6.00 -0.95
N ILE A 38 -7.63 5.36 -0.49
CA ILE A 38 -8.45 4.40 -1.27
C ILE A 38 -9.86 4.91 -1.54
N ASP A 39 -10.25 6.02 -0.93
CA ASP A 39 -11.60 6.59 -1.04
C ASP A 39 -11.65 7.83 -1.96
N GLY A 40 -10.65 7.97 -2.83
CA GLY A 40 -10.53 9.09 -3.75
C GLY A 40 -10.03 10.38 -3.09
N GLY A 41 -9.27 10.29 -1.99
CA GLY A 41 -8.62 11.43 -1.35
C GLY A 41 -9.40 12.04 -0.18
N LYS A 42 -10.46 11.38 0.32
CA LYS A 42 -11.22 11.87 1.49
C LYS A 42 -10.48 11.54 2.79
N THR A 43 -9.89 10.36 2.88
CA THR A 43 -9.03 9.94 3.98
C THR A 43 -7.64 9.57 3.47
N TRP A 44 -6.63 9.86 4.29
CA TRP A 44 -5.23 9.61 4.00
C TRP A 44 -4.56 8.95 5.19
N PHE A 45 -3.69 8.00 4.91
CA PHE A 45 -2.97 7.24 5.91
C PHE A 45 -1.48 7.28 5.61
N ASN A 46 -0.67 7.44 6.65
CA ASN A 46 0.77 7.53 6.49
C ASN A 46 1.35 6.13 6.25
N ALA A 47 2.19 6.01 5.22
CA ALA A 47 3.05 4.85 5.05
C ALA A 47 4.22 4.93 6.03
N THR A 48 4.79 3.77 6.36
CA THR A 48 5.98 3.68 7.20
C THR A 48 7.18 3.47 6.29
N GLN A 49 8.24 4.28 6.46
CA GLN A 49 9.47 4.03 5.72
C GLN A 49 10.08 2.72 6.20
N SER A 50 10.39 1.84 5.27
CA SER A 50 11.05 0.57 5.57
C SER A 50 12.52 0.80 5.96
N ALA A 51 13.23 -0.27 6.31
CA ALA A 51 14.68 -0.20 6.52
C ALA A 51 15.48 0.18 5.25
N THR A 52 14.89 0.06 4.05
CA THR A 52 15.53 0.48 2.80
C THR A 52 15.10 1.90 2.43
N PRO A 53 16.04 2.86 2.31
CA PRO A 53 15.73 4.22 1.89
C PRO A 53 14.96 4.26 0.56
N GLY A 54 13.93 5.10 0.49
CA GLY A 54 13.05 5.19 -0.68
C GLY A 54 12.02 4.07 -0.82
N VAL A 55 12.00 3.09 0.09
CA VAL A 55 10.98 2.03 0.13
C VAL A 55 10.06 2.25 1.32
N TRP A 56 8.76 2.33 1.05
CA TRP A 56 7.72 2.60 2.02
C TRP A 56 6.68 1.49 2.03
N ASP A 57 6.32 1.04 3.23
CA ASP A 57 5.33 0.00 3.47
C ASP A 57 4.01 0.62 3.95
N TYR A 58 2.92 0.08 3.41
CA TYR A 58 1.59 0.40 3.86
C TYR A 58 0.87 -0.86 4.33
N THR A 59 0.62 -0.92 5.63
CA THR A 59 -0.08 -2.04 6.29
C THR A 59 -1.38 -1.52 6.90
N TRP A 60 -2.49 -2.18 6.58
CA TRP A 60 -3.79 -1.82 7.12
C TRP A 60 -3.87 -2.11 8.61
N LEU A 61 -4.41 -1.15 9.35
CA LEU A 61 -4.65 -1.28 10.79
C LEU A 61 -5.93 -2.10 11.09
N ALA A 62 -6.83 -2.19 10.12
CA ALA A 62 -8.09 -2.93 10.18
C ALA A 62 -8.40 -3.60 8.84
N ASP A 63 -9.37 -4.51 8.83
CA ASP A 63 -9.82 -5.15 7.60
C ASP A 63 -10.45 -4.09 6.67
N VAL A 64 -10.12 -4.15 5.39
CA VAL A 64 -10.71 -3.29 4.36
C VAL A 64 -11.94 -4.01 3.80
N GLY A 65 -13.06 -3.29 3.70
CA GLY A 65 -14.26 -3.81 3.07
C GLY A 65 -14.06 -4.02 1.56
N GLU A 66 -14.96 -4.78 0.94
CA GLU A 66 -15.01 -4.88 -0.52
C GLU A 66 -15.19 -3.49 -1.16
N GLY A 67 -14.51 -3.27 -2.28
CA GLY A 67 -14.54 -2.03 -3.06
C GLY A 67 -15.69 -1.96 -4.05
#